data_AF-A0A3G6RV03-F1
#
_entry.id   AF-A0A3G6RV03-F1
#
_cell.length_a   1.000
_cell.length_b   1.000
_cell.length_c   1.000
_cell.angle_alpha   90.00
_cell.angle_beta   90.00
_cell.angle_gamma   90.00
#
_symmetry.space_group_name_H-M   'P 1'
#
loop_
_entity.id
_entity.type
_entity.pdbx_description
1 polymer ?
#
loop_
_entity_poly.entity_id
_entity_poly.type
_entity_poly.pdbx_seq_one_letter_code
_entity_poly.pdbx_strand_id
1 'polypeptide(L)'
;MNIKDIIEQKLSEVILNVYQLKDIKLEVQENKTEFEGDFTIVTFPLVKQLKKNPESIGVELGEALTEQTELFESFNVVKGFLNVKVKNQLFIDNFRSVSDNFSTIEKKNATVMVEYSSPNTNKPLHLGHIRNNLLGFSVAQILKEAGYDVIKTQIINDRGIHICKSMLAWEKFGNGETPETTNTKGDKFVGNYYVEFDKNYKKEIADLVAQGVGEEQAKKDAPMIKEAQQMLVDWENGDDKVRALWAEMNSWVYKGFNETYKRLGVDFDQVQYESNTYILGKDLIQAGLDKGVLYQKEDGSVWCDLTDEGLDQKLLLRSDGTSVYMTQDLGTAVERFKQGNIQKLIYTVGNEQDYHFQVLFKILKKLGYEWADQLFHLSYGMVELPEGKMKSREGTVVDADDLMQEMYATAKSKAQELGKLETLSEEDKEASYETVGLGALKYFMLKVDPKKKMLFNPAESIDFNGNTGPFIQYTYARIQSLLAKAGYAQQETADIVLNQFEKELIMQLANFKTVVAKSAETLSPALVANYIYDLVKSYNSFYQNNPILNQDDENVKQFRLNLSDVTAKTIKKSLELLGIGTVNRM
;
A
#
# COMPACT_ATOMS: atom_id res chain seq x y z
N MET A 1 17.18 -17.28 8.54
CA MET A 1 17.73 -16.35 9.55
C MET A 1 18.85 -15.59 8.89
N ASN A 2 18.94 -14.28 9.13
CA ASN A 2 20.07 -13.49 8.66
C ASN A 2 21.29 -13.76 9.57
N ILE A 3 22.51 -13.47 9.10
CA ILE A 3 23.77 -13.57 9.86
C ILE A 3 23.67 -12.81 11.19
N LYS A 4 23.01 -11.65 11.22
CA LYS A 4 22.77 -10.91 12.47
C LYS A 4 22.04 -11.76 13.51
N ASP A 5 20.96 -12.44 13.13
CA ASP A 5 20.18 -13.31 14.03
C ASP A 5 21.06 -14.46 14.57
N ILE A 6 21.92 -15.03 13.71
CA ILE A 6 22.85 -16.10 14.08
C ILE A 6 23.87 -15.58 15.11
N ILE A 7 24.43 -14.39 14.87
CA ILE A 7 25.36 -13.73 15.79
C ILE A 7 24.67 -13.42 17.11
N GLU A 8 23.46 -12.87 17.11
CA GLU A 8 22.69 -12.53 18.33
C GLU A 8 22.36 -13.77 19.18
N GLN A 9 21.99 -14.89 18.54
CA GLN A 9 21.80 -16.17 19.24
C GLN A 9 23.09 -16.65 19.90
N LYS A 10 24.21 -16.64 19.16
CA LYS A 10 25.50 -17.05 19.71
C LYS A 10 26.06 -16.10 20.76
N LEU A 11 25.80 -14.81 20.64
CA LEU A 11 26.12 -13.83 21.68
C LEU A 11 25.39 -14.15 22.97
N SER A 12 24.09 -14.48 22.89
CA SER A 12 23.30 -14.81 24.07
C SER A 12 23.85 -16.07 24.78
N GLU A 13 24.25 -17.09 24.02
CA GLU A 13 24.91 -18.29 24.56
C GLU A 13 26.25 -17.98 25.23
N VAL A 14 27.13 -17.21 24.55
CA VAL A 14 28.46 -16.87 25.08
C VAL A 14 28.37 -15.97 26.30
N ILE A 15 27.48 -14.97 26.32
CA ILE A 15 27.25 -14.10 27.47
C ILE A 15 26.78 -14.91 28.69
N LEU A 16 25.90 -15.88 28.49
CA LEU A 16 25.47 -16.77 29.57
C LEU A 16 26.65 -17.60 30.10
N ASN A 17 27.48 -18.16 29.22
CA ASN A 17 28.61 -18.98 29.63
C ASN A 17 29.70 -18.18 30.37
N VAL A 18 30.09 -17.03 29.83
CA VAL A 18 31.20 -16.21 30.34
C VAL A 18 30.78 -15.40 31.57
N TYR A 19 29.59 -14.79 31.53
CA TYR A 19 29.16 -13.82 32.54
C TYR A 19 28.05 -14.33 33.46
N GLN A 20 27.45 -15.50 33.18
CA GLN A 20 26.30 -16.03 33.92
C GLN A 20 25.09 -15.07 33.90
N LEU A 21 25.01 -14.22 32.88
CA LEU A 21 23.92 -13.27 32.68
C LEU A 21 22.89 -13.86 31.72
N LYS A 22 21.62 -13.78 32.09
CA LYS A 22 20.49 -14.20 31.25
C LYS A 22 19.79 -12.99 30.66
N ASP A 23 19.15 -13.21 29.51
CA ASP A 23 18.26 -12.25 28.84
C ASP A 23 18.91 -10.90 28.49
N ILE A 24 20.24 -10.88 28.33
CA ILE A 24 20.94 -9.71 27.80
C ILE A 24 20.91 -9.73 26.29
N LYS A 25 20.29 -8.72 25.70
CA LYS A 25 20.36 -8.47 24.25
C LYS A 25 21.37 -7.38 23.98
N LEU A 26 22.39 -7.72 23.20
CA LEU A 26 23.31 -6.74 22.63
C LEU A 26 22.90 -6.45 21.20
N GLU A 27 23.06 -5.20 20.80
CA GLU A 27 22.78 -4.77 19.44
C GLU A 27 23.94 -5.15 18.51
N VAL A 28 23.61 -5.78 17.38
CA VAL A 28 24.55 -6.16 16.32
C VAL A 28 24.28 -5.31 15.08
N GLN A 29 25.25 -4.49 14.70
CA GLN A 29 25.16 -3.61 13.54
C GLN A 29 26.12 -4.09 12.44
N GLU A 30 25.80 -3.80 11.19
CA GLU A 30 26.81 -3.87 10.12
C GLU A 30 27.89 -2.83 10.43
N ASN A 31 29.16 -3.23 10.30
CA ASN A 31 30.26 -2.34 10.61
C ASN A 31 30.31 -1.19 9.59
N LYS A 32 30.80 -0.04 10.02
CA LYS A 32 31.09 1.06 9.09
C LYS A 32 32.37 0.73 8.33
N THR A 33 32.41 1.08 7.05
CA THR A 33 33.55 0.83 6.14
C THR A 33 34.88 1.42 6.61
N GLU A 34 34.86 2.34 7.56
CA GLU A 34 36.05 2.97 8.17
C GLU A 34 36.70 2.15 9.30
N PHE A 35 36.07 1.06 9.74
CA PHE A 35 36.61 0.15 10.76
C PHE A 35 36.77 -1.27 10.22
N GLU A 36 37.81 -1.96 10.66
CA GLU A 36 38.03 -3.37 10.30
C GLU A 36 37.02 -4.28 11.00
N GLY A 37 36.48 -5.26 10.27
CA GLY A 37 35.45 -6.20 10.71
C GLY A 37 34.16 -6.08 9.88
N ASP A 38 33.33 -7.12 9.90
CA ASP A 38 32.05 -7.16 9.15
C ASP A 38 30.88 -6.63 10.00
N PHE A 39 30.92 -6.84 11.32
CA PHE A 39 29.86 -6.42 12.25
C PHE A 39 30.42 -5.72 13.48
N THR A 40 29.61 -4.85 14.09
CA THR A 40 29.90 -4.19 15.36
C THR A 40 28.89 -4.63 16.41
N ILE A 41 29.40 -5.07 17.56
CA ILE A 41 28.61 -5.48 18.73
C ILE A 41 28.71 -4.36 19.79
N VAL A 42 27.56 -3.84 20.18
CA VAL A 42 27.47 -2.75 21.18
C VAL A 42 27.53 -3.33 22.59
N THR A 43 28.68 -3.21 23.26
CA THR A 43 28.93 -3.87 24.56
C THR A 43 28.48 -3.04 25.78
N PHE A 44 28.14 -1.77 25.60
CA PHE A 44 27.78 -0.84 26.70
C PHE A 44 26.70 -1.34 27.67
N PRO A 45 25.67 -2.09 27.25
CA PRO A 45 24.69 -2.66 28.18
C PRO A 45 25.31 -3.54 29.28
N LEU A 46 26.48 -4.15 29.04
CA LEU A 46 27.18 -5.00 30.00
C LEU A 46 27.96 -4.22 31.06
N VAL A 47 28.30 -2.95 30.81
CA VAL A 47 29.16 -2.14 31.69
C VAL A 47 28.60 -2.04 33.10
N LYS A 48 27.30 -1.74 33.22
CA LYS A 48 26.63 -1.62 34.53
C LYS A 48 26.55 -2.95 35.27
N GLN A 49 26.39 -4.05 34.54
CA GLN A 49 26.22 -5.39 35.12
C GLN A 49 27.55 -5.98 35.60
N LEU A 50 28.58 -5.85 34.77
CA LEU A 50 29.89 -6.42 35.02
C LEU A 50 30.81 -5.51 35.85
N LYS A 51 30.48 -4.21 35.95
CA LYS A 51 31.31 -3.18 36.59
C LYS A 51 32.74 -3.15 36.02
N LYS A 52 32.89 -3.49 34.74
CA LYS A 52 34.14 -3.45 33.97
C LYS A 52 34.09 -2.31 32.96
N ASN A 53 35.25 -1.81 32.54
CA ASN A 53 35.29 -0.79 31.48
C ASN A 53 34.90 -1.42 30.11
N PRO A 54 34.34 -0.64 29.17
CA PRO A 54 33.85 -1.17 27.89
C PRO A 54 34.91 -1.86 27.03
N GLU A 55 36.15 -1.39 27.06
CA GLU A 55 37.24 -1.96 26.25
C GLU A 55 37.60 -3.37 26.75
N SER A 56 37.74 -3.56 28.06
CA SER A 56 37.98 -4.87 28.66
C SER A 56 36.83 -5.84 28.39
N ILE A 57 35.58 -5.38 28.46
CA ILE A 57 34.40 -6.21 28.11
C ILE A 57 34.46 -6.62 26.64
N GLY A 58 34.79 -5.68 25.74
CA GLY A 58 34.93 -5.96 24.32
C GLY A 58 35.99 -7.01 24.04
N VAL A 59 37.16 -6.93 24.68
CA VAL A 59 38.25 -7.90 24.50
C VAL A 59 37.81 -9.27 25.02
N GLU A 60 37.34 -9.35 26.26
CA GLU A 60 36.92 -10.62 26.89
C GLU A 60 35.79 -11.31 26.11
N LEU A 61 34.80 -10.53 25.63
CA LEU A 61 33.72 -11.05 24.81
C LEU A 61 34.22 -11.46 23.42
N GLY A 62 35.11 -10.69 22.81
CA GLY A 62 35.71 -11.00 21.51
C GLY A 62 36.51 -12.30 21.54
N GLU A 63 37.38 -12.48 22.54
CA GLU A 63 38.16 -13.70 22.77
C GLU A 63 37.23 -14.91 22.92
N ALA A 64 36.22 -14.79 23.80
CA ALA A 64 35.27 -15.86 24.04
C ALA A 64 34.47 -16.23 22.77
N LEU A 65 34.08 -15.25 21.95
CA LEU A 65 33.37 -15.50 20.69
C LEU A 65 34.25 -16.25 19.68
N THR A 66 35.53 -15.88 19.57
CA THR A 66 36.47 -16.57 18.68
C THR A 66 36.88 -17.96 19.15
N GLU A 67 36.91 -18.21 20.47
CA GLU A 67 37.28 -19.52 21.03
C GLU A 67 36.10 -20.50 21.08
N GLN A 68 34.90 -20.01 21.43
CA GLN A 68 33.73 -20.87 21.65
C GLN A 68 32.90 -21.10 20.38
N THR A 69 33.19 -20.39 19.29
CA THR A 69 32.41 -20.49 18.06
C THR A 69 33.30 -20.55 16.83
N GLU A 70 32.87 -21.31 15.83
CA GLU A 70 33.54 -21.35 14.54
C GLU A 70 33.10 -20.22 13.58
N LEU A 71 32.29 -19.26 14.05
CA LEU A 71 31.68 -18.23 13.18
C LEU A 71 32.63 -17.06 12.88
N PHE A 72 33.52 -16.73 13.82
CA PHE A 72 34.38 -15.56 13.74
C PHE A 72 35.79 -15.93 13.26
N GLU A 73 36.38 -15.07 12.45
CA GLU A 73 37.78 -15.15 11.99
C GLU A 73 38.70 -14.35 12.91
N SER A 74 38.28 -13.14 13.27
CA SER A 74 39.03 -12.24 14.15
C SER A 74 38.10 -11.19 14.77
N PHE A 75 38.63 -10.43 15.73
CA PHE A 75 37.94 -9.27 16.29
C PHE A 75 38.93 -8.13 16.57
N ASN A 76 38.40 -6.92 16.70
CA ASN A 76 39.10 -5.78 17.27
C ASN A 76 38.16 -4.98 18.18
N VAL A 77 38.72 -4.14 19.05
CA VAL A 77 37.93 -3.28 19.94
C VAL A 77 38.34 -1.84 19.74
N VAL A 78 37.37 -0.99 19.39
CA VAL A 78 37.59 0.45 19.17
C VAL A 78 36.66 1.23 20.09
N LYS A 79 37.21 1.91 21.10
CA LYS A 79 36.44 2.74 22.06
C LYS A 79 35.26 2.01 22.71
N GLY A 80 35.43 0.72 23.02
CA GLY A 80 34.39 -0.13 23.63
C GLY A 80 33.40 -0.76 22.64
N PHE A 81 33.49 -0.46 21.35
CA PHE A 81 32.78 -1.19 20.30
C PHE A 81 33.59 -2.41 19.90
N LEU A 82 33.00 -3.60 19.97
CA LEU A 82 33.62 -4.85 19.56
C LEU A 82 33.28 -5.08 18.08
N ASN A 83 34.26 -4.91 17.19
CA ASN A 83 34.08 -5.24 15.78
C ASN A 83 34.59 -6.64 15.52
N VAL A 84 33.81 -7.43 14.79
CA VAL A 84 34.07 -8.84 14.52
C VAL A 84 34.10 -9.08 13.03
N LYS A 85 35.09 -9.84 12.58
CA LYS A 85 35.18 -10.38 11.23
C LYS A 85 34.64 -11.80 11.25
N VAL A 86 33.66 -12.09 10.40
CA VAL A 86 33.07 -13.43 10.32
C VAL A 86 33.71 -14.22 9.20
N LYS A 87 33.69 -15.55 9.31
CA LYS A 87 34.23 -16.42 8.27
C LYS A 87 33.47 -16.24 6.97
N ASN A 88 34.21 -16.20 5.86
CA ASN A 88 33.67 -16.07 4.51
C ASN A 88 32.57 -17.10 4.18
N GLN A 89 32.72 -18.33 4.66
CA GLN A 89 31.75 -19.41 4.46
C GLN A 89 30.35 -19.05 4.98
N LEU A 90 30.26 -18.28 6.08
CA LEU A 90 28.98 -17.88 6.67
C LEU A 90 28.14 -17.01 5.71
N PHE A 91 28.80 -16.13 4.94
CA PHE A 91 28.13 -15.35 3.90
C PHE A 91 27.68 -16.21 2.72
N ILE A 92 28.51 -17.16 2.29
CA ILE A 92 28.16 -18.09 1.21
C ILE A 92 26.96 -18.95 1.61
N ASP A 93 26.95 -19.49 2.83
CA ASP A 93 25.87 -20.32 3.34
C ASP A 93 24.58 -19.51 3.52
N ASN A 94 24.67 -18.26 3.99
CA ASN A 94 23.52 -17.36 4.05
C ASN A 94 22.97 -17.08 2.65
N PHE A 95 23.82 -16.78 1.66
CA PHE A 95 23.39 -16.57 0.28
C PHE A 95 22.69 -17.80 -0.31
N ARG A 96 23.26 -19.00 -0.12
CA ARG A 96 22.64 -20.26 -0.54
C ARG A 96 21.27 -20.44 0.12
N SER A 97 21.19 -20.27 1.44
CA SER A 97 19.94 -20.33 2.20
C SER A 97 18.89 -19.33 1.69
N VAL A 98 19.29 -18.09 1.36
CA VAL A 98 18.40 -17.07 0.78
C VAL A 98 17.89 -17.50 -0.59
N SER A 99 18.78 -18.01 -1.44
CA SER A 99 18.44 -18.50 -2.78
C SER A 99 17.47 -19.69 -2.72
N ASP A 100 17.77 -20.70 -1.92
CA ASP A 100 16.99 -21.94 -1.82
C ASP A 100 15.62 -21.69 -1.20
N ASN A 101 15.55 -20.79 -0.21
CA ASN A 101 14.30 -20.47 0.48
C ASN A 101 13.58 -19.25 -0.11
N PHE A 102 14.03 -18.70 -1.24
CA PHE A 102 13.51 -17.44 -1.77
C PHE A 102 11.98 -17.44 -1.89
N SER A 103 11.43 -18.52 -2.46
CA SER A 103 9.99 -18.69 -2.69
C SER A 103 9.22 -19.29 -1.51
N THR A 104 9.89 -19.65 -0.41
CA THR A 104 9.26 -20.29 0.74
C THR A 104 8.51 -19.27 1.59
N ILE A 105 7.19 -19.43 1.68
CA ILE A 105 6.29 -18.59 2.49
C ILE A 105 5.75 -19.43 3.66
N GLU A 106 5.99 -18.97 4.89
CA GLU A 106 5.43 -19.60 6.09
C GLU A 106 3.98 -19.15 6.30
N LYS A 107 3.03 -20.09 6.23
CA LYS A 107 1.60 -19.79 6.39
C LYS A 107 1.26 -19.34 7.81
N LYS A 108 0.52 -18.25 7.93
CA LYS A 108 -0.01 -17.73 9.21
C LYS A 108 -1.36 -18.32 9.59
N ASN A 109 -2.03 -19.03 8.67
CA ASN A 109 -3.36 -19.63 8.87
C ASN A 109 -4.39 -18.63 9.41
N ALA A 110 -4.33 -17.40 8.90
CA ALA A 110 -5.23 -16.31 9.26
C ALA A 110 -5.64 -15.57 7.98
N THR A 111 -6.93 -15.32 7.87
CA THR A 111 -7.55 -14.62 6.75
C THR A 111 -7.72 -13.14 7.09
N VAL A 112 -7.17 -12.27 6.23
CA VAL A 112 -7.24 -10.82 6.37
C VAL A 112 -8.03 -10.24 5.20
N MET A 113 -9.08 -9.51 5.51
CA MET A 113 -9.82 -8.73 4.51
C MET A 113 -9.22 -7.32 4.42
N VAL A 114 -8.96 -6.84 3.22
CA VAL A 114 -8.46 -5.49 2.95
C VAL A 114 -9.46 -4.76 2.08
N GLU A 115 -10.11 -3.75 2.64
CA GLU A 115 -11.02 -2.86 1.92
C GLU A 115 -10.25 -1.66 1.36
N TYR A 116 -10.45 -1.36 0.08
CA TYR A 116 -9.95 -0.15 -0.57
C TYR A 116 -10.82 0.26 -1.77
N SER A 117 -10.49 1.40 -2.35
CA SER A 117 -11.21 2.12 -3.40
C SER A 117 -12.55 2.72 -2.97
N SER A 118 -13.53 1.86 -2.71
CA SER A 118 -14.91 2.20 -2.30
C SER A 118 -15.44 3.53 -2.90
N PRO A 119 -15.44 3.70 -4.24
CA PRO A 119 -15.76 4.99 -4.87
C PRO A 119 -17.26 5.28 -4.86
N ASN A 120 -17.60 6.54 -5.19
CA ASN A 120 -18.98 6.95 -5.46
C ASN A 120 -19.24 6.93 -6.97
N THR A 121 -20.45 6.53 -7.38
CA THR A 121 -20.74 6.34 -8.81
C THR A 121 -21.09 7.62 -9.59
N ASN A 122 -21.10 8.77 -8.91
CA ASN A 122 -21.44 10.05 -9.52
C ASN A 122 -20.24 10.79 -10.14
N LYS A 123 -19.03 10.21 -10.09
CA LYS A 123 -17.80 10.85 -10.57
C LYS A 123 -16.74 9.81 -10.99
N PRO A 124 -15.86 10.14 -11.95
CA PRO A 124 -14.71 9.30 -12.28
C PRO A 124 -13.72 9.19 -11.11
N LEU A 125 -12.85 8.19 -11.19
CA LEU A 125 -11.73 8.03 -10.27
C LEU A 125 -10.70 9.16 -10.50
N HIS A 126 -10.01 9.53 -9.42
CA HIS A 126 -9.09 10.67 -9.40
C HIS A 126 -7.84 10.35 -8.61
N LEU A 127 -6.87 11.26 -8.56
CA LEU A 127 -5.58 11.08 -7.86
C LEU A 127 -5.72 10.54 -6.42
N GLY A 128 -6.66 11.07 -5.63
CA GLY A 128 -6.95 10.53 -4.29
C GLY A 128 -7.32 9.04 -4.28
N HIS A 129 -8.10 8.57 -5.26
CA HIS A 129 -8.44 7.15 -5.42
C HIS A 129 -7.23 6.33 -5.86
N ILE A 130 -6.33 6.88 -6.69
CA ILE A 130 -5.07 6.19 -7.05
C ILE A 130 -4.27 5.86 -5.79
N ARG A 131 -4.05 6.83 -4.88
CA ARG A 131 -3.31 6.54 -3.64
C ARG A 131 -3.99 5.47 -2.81
N ASN A 132 -5.32 5.55 -2.64
CA ASN A 132 -6.10 4.56 -1.92
C ASN A 132 -5.92 3.15 -2.52
N ASN A 133 -6.15 3.03 -3.83
CA ASN A 133 -6.06 1.76 -4.57
C ASN A 133 -4.68 1.13 -4.45
N LEU A 134 -3.62 1.93 -4.62
CA LEU A 134 -2.25 1.44 -4.58
C LEU A 134 -1.84 1.01 -3.17
N LEU A 135 -2.24 1.75 -2.13
CA LEU A 135 -1.98 1.37 -0.74
C LEU A 135 -2.70 0.07 -0.39
N GLY A 136 -4.01 -0.01 -0.66
CA GLY A 136 -4.82 -1.20 -0.37
C GLY A 136 -4.31 -2.44 -1.10
N PHE A 137 -4.07 -2.33 -2.41
CA PHE A 137 -3.54 -3.43 -3.21
C PHE A 137 -2.15 -3.86 -2.74
N SER A 138 -1.23 -2.93 -2.52
CA SER A 138 0.14 -3.28 -2.09
C SER A 138 0.16 -3.93 -0.71
N VAL A 139 -0.61 -3.40 0.24
CA VAL A 139 -0.77 -4.03 1.56
C VAL A 139 -1.32 -5.44 1.45
N ALA A 140 -2.32 -5.67 0.58
CA ALA A 140 -2.85 -7.00 0.33
C ALA A 140 -1.77 -7.97 -0.22
N GLN A 141 -0.94 -7.54 -1.17
CA GLN A 141 0.15 -8.37 -1.70
C GLN A 141 1.24 -8.64 -0.65
N ILE A 142 1.61 -7.64 0.15
CA ILE A 142 2.60 -7.78 1.23
C ILE A 142 2.11 -8.74 2.30
N LEU A 143 0.83 -8.67 2.69
CA LEU A 143 0.23 -9.62 3.63
C LEU A 143 0.23 -11.04 3.08
N LYS A 144 -0.09 -11.21 1.79
CA LYS A 144 -0.03 -12.51 1.13
C LYS A 144 1.38 -13.11 1.15
N GLU A 145 2.40 -12.29 0.88
CA GLU A 145 3.80 -12.71 0.95
C GLU A 145 4.28 -12.99 2.38
N ALA A 146 3.73 -12.30 3.37
CA ALA A 146 3.95 -12.58 4.79
C ALA A 146 3.22 -13.83 5.31
N GLY A 147 2.43 -14.51 4.45
CA GLY A 147 1.82 -15.80 4.73
C GLY A 147 0.35 -15.78 5.15
N TYR A 148 -0.32 -14.62 5.07
CA TYR A 148 -1.75 -14.52 5.30
C TYR A 148 -2.56 -14.98 4.08
N ASP A 149 -3.77 -15.47 4.31
CA ASP A 149 -4.76 -15.58 3.25
C ASP A 149 -5.48 -14.23 3.17
N VAL A 150 -5.63 -13.66 1.97
CA VAL A 150 -6.08 -12.27 1.81
C VAL A 150 -7.30 -12.20 0.92
N ILE A 151 -8.28 -11.40 1.33
CA ILE A 151 -9.48 -11.07 0.56
C ILE A 151 -9.45 -9.56 0.29
N LYS A 152 -9.30 -9.18 -0.98
CA LYS A 152 -9.40 -7.79 -1.42
C LYS A 152 -10.87 -7.47 -1.68
N THR A 153 -11.37 -6.42 -1.05
CA THR A 153 -12.75 -6.00 -1.24
C THR A 153 -12.88 -4.50 -1.44
N GLN A 154 -14.02 -4.11 -1.99
CA GLN A 154 -14.49 -2.73 -2.03
C GLN A 154 -15.99 -2.72 -1.74
N ILE A 155 -16.49 -1.58 -1.25
CA ILE A 155 -17.92 -1.31 -1.17
C ILE A 155 -18.22 -0.06 -2.00
N ILE A 156 -18.87 -0.24 -3.15
CA ILE A 156 -19.17 0.86 -4.05
C ILE A 156 -20.38 1.62 -3.49
N ASN A 157 -20.23 2.95 -3.36
CA ASN A 157 -21.35 3.82 -3.04
C ASN A 157 -22.12 4.14 -4.32
N ASP A 158 -23.08 3.26 -4.61
CA ASP A 158 -23.89 3.28 -5.81
C ASP A 158 -25.27 3.89 -5.61
N ARG A 159 -25.59 4.42 -4.42
CA ARG A 159 -26.91 4.97 -4.08
C ARG A 159 -26.83 6.37 -3.46
N GLY A 160 -28.00 6.95 -3.22
CA GLY A 160 -28.13 8.23 -2.53
C GLY A 160 -28.19 9.43 -3.46
N ILE A 161 -28.25 10.63 -2.87
CA ILE A 161 -28.57 11.85 -3.60
C ILE A 161 -27.60 12.16 -4.74
N HIS A 162 -26.34 11.74 -4.64
CA HIS A 162 -25.32 12.05 -5.63
C HIS A 162 -25.58 11.38 -6.99
N ILE A 163 -25.97 10.11 -7.02
CA ILE A 163 -26.32 9.44 -8.28
C ILE A 163 -27.69 9.92 -8.80
N CYS A 164 -28.66 10.21 -7.93
CA CYS A 164 -29.95 10.79 -8.32
C CYS A 164 -29.79 12.14 -9.05
N LYS A 165 -28.81 12.96 -8.66
CA LYS A 165 -28.46 14.19 -9.38
C LYS A 165 -28.02 13.92 -10.82
N SER A 166 -27.13 12.95 -11.03
CA SER A 166 -26.70 12.55 -12.37
C SER A 166 -27.85 12.00 -13.19
N MET A 167 -28.69 11.14 -12.59
CA MET A 167 -29.88 10.56 -13.21
C MET A 167 -30.86 11.63 -13.68
N LEU A 168 -31.22 12.57 -12.80
CA LEU A 168 -32.15 13.65 -13.14
C LEU A 168 -31.60 14.56 -14.25
N ALA A 169 -30.31 14.91 -14.20
CA ALA A 169 -29.71 15.71 -15.25
C ALA A 169 -29.66 14.97 -16.59
N TRP A 170 -29.40 13.66 -16.59
CA TRP A 170 -29.45 12.84 -17.80
C TRP A 170 -30.87 12.76 -18.37
N GLU A 171 -31.90 12.55 -17.53
CA GLU A 171 -33.30 12.55 -17.98
C GLU A 171 -33.73 13.89 -18.60
N LYS A 172 -33.32 15.01 -18.01
CA LYS A 172 -33.72 16.35 -18.48
C LYS A 172 -32.91 16.83 -19.68
N PHE A 173 -31.61 16.53 -19.72
CA PHE A 173 -30.66 17.17 -20.64
C PHE A 173 -29.88 16.20 -21.53
N GLY A 174 -29.91 14.90 -21.22
CA GLY A 174 -29.12 13.88 -21.92
C GLY A 174 -29.69 13.43 -23.26
N ASN A 175 -30.96 13.72 -23.59
CA ASN A 175 -31.57 13.39 -24.88
C ASN A 175 -31.42 11.91 -25.32
N GLY A 176 -31.32 10.97 -24.37
CA GLY A 176 -31.11 9.55 -24.64
C GLY A 176 -29.69 9.18 -25.08
N GLU A 177 -28.71 10.07 -24.89
CA GLU A 177 -27.30 9.77 -25.11
C GLU A 177 -26.83 8.66 -24.16
N THR A 178 -25.85 7.90 -24.63
CA THR A 178 -25.16 6.84 -23.89
C THR A 178 -23.64 7.06 -23.96
N PRO A 179 -22.86 6.39 -23.11
CA PRO A 179 -21.39 6.35 -23.22
C PRO A 179 -20.93 5.98 -24.64
N GLU A 180 -21.59 5.01 -25.26
CA GLU A 180 -21.28 4.53 -26.61
C GLU A 180 -21.56 5.58 -27.68
N THR A 181 -22.71 6.26 -27.64
CA THR A 181 -23.06 7.29 -28.65
C THR A 181 -22.17 8.53 -28.56
N THR A 182 -21.65 8.83 -27.38
CA THR A 182 -20.78 9.99 -27.13
C THR A 182 -19.28 9.64 -27.16
N ASN A 183 -18.93 8.36 -27.35
CA ASN A 183 -17.56 7.84 -27.25
C ASN A 183 -16.85 8.32 -25.96
N THR A 184 -17.59 8.33 -24.86
CA THR A 184 -17.11 8.78 -23.55
C THR A 184 -17.16 7.60 -22.59
N LYS A 185 -16.07 7.40 -21.84
CA LYS A 185 -16.00 6.36 -20.81
C LYS A 185 -17.15 6.48 -19.80
N GLY A 186 -17.75 5.37 -19.38
CA GLY A 186 -19.03 5.37 -18.65
C GLY A 186 -19.05 6.14 -17.32
N ASP A 187 -18.02 6.05 -16.50
CA ASP A 187 -17.90 6.82 -15.25
C ASP A 187 -17.69 8.32 -15.49
N LYS A 188 -16.93 8.69 -16.53
CA LYS A 188 -16.79 10.08 -16.98
C LYS A 188 -18.10 10.62 -17.54
N PHE A 189 -18.82 9.83 -18.33
CA PHE A 189 -20.12 10.18 -18.89
C PHE A 189 -21.14 10.52 -17.79
N VAL A 190 -21.32 9.63 -16.81
CA VAL A 190 -22.21 9.89 -15.67
C VAL A 190 -21.72 11.07 -14.81
N GLY A 191 -20.40 11.22 -14.64
CA GLY A 191 -19.79 12.37 -13.99
C GLY A 191 -20.07 13.70 -14.69
N ASN A 192 -20.14 13.73 -16.02
CA ASN A 192 -20.48 14.94 -16.77
C ASN A 192 -21.89 15.43 -16.45
N TYR A 193 -22.87 14.52 -16.29
CA TYR A 193 -24.22 14.90 -15.86
C TYR A 193 -24.30 15.32 -14.39
N TYR A 194 -23.40 14.83 -13.53
CA TYR A 194 -23.27 15.38 -12.18
C TYR A 194 -22.84 16.87 -12.22
N VAL A 195 -21.89 17.20 -13.09
CA VAL A 195 -21.44 18.60 -13.30
C VAL A 195 -22.56 19.44 -13.93
N GLU A 196 -23.29 18.89 -14.91
CA GLU A 196 -24.41 19.59 -15.55
C GLU A 196 -25.56 19.83 -14.56
N PHE A 197 -25.86 18.87 -13.66
CA PHE A 197 -26.78 19.09 -12.54
C PHE A 197 -26.35 20.31 -11.71
N ASP A 198 -25.10 20.32 -11.23
CA ASP A 198 -24.60 21.36 -10.33
C ASP A 198 -24.58 22.74 -11.01
N LYS A 199 -24.33 22.80 -12.33
CA LYS A 199 -24.41 24.04 -13.13
C LYS A 199 -25.83 24.59 -13.20
N ASN A 200 -26.82 23.74 -13.53
CA ASN A 200 -28.22 24.16 -13.59
C ASN A 200 -28.78 24.51 -12.21
N TYR A 201 -28.42 23.74 -11.17
CA TYR A 201 -28.79 24.02 -9.79
C TYR A 201 -28.23 25.37 -9.30
N LYS A 202 -26.97 25.71 -9.61
CA LYS A 202 -26.41 27.04 -9.29
C LYS A 202 -27.16 28.18 -9.99
N LYS A 203 -27.60 27.96 -11.23
CA LYS A 203 -28.41 28.94 -11.97
C LYS A 203 -29.77 29.16 -11.30
N GLU A 204 -30.46 28.09 -10.93
CA GLU A 204 -31.75 28.18 -10.21
C GLU A 204 -31.61 28.91 -8.86
N ILE A 205 -30.53 28.64 -8.11
CA ILE A 205 -30.24 29.37 -6.87
C ILE A 205 -30.07 30.86 -7.16
N ALA A 206 -29.27 31.22 -8.17
CA ALA A 206 -29.03 32.61 -8.53
C ALA A 206 -30.33 33.33 -8.95
N ASP A 207 -31.20 32.65 -9.69
CA ASP A 207 -32.50 33.18 -10.12
C ASP A 207 -33.45 33.41 -8.92
N LEU A 208 -33.48 32.48 -7.94
CA LEU A 208 -34.26 32.63 -6.71
C LEU A 208 -33.70 33.75 -5.80
N VAL A 209 -32.37 33.87 -5.70
CA VAL A 209 -31.72 34.96 -4.97
C VAL A 209 -32.04 36.31 -5.61
N ALA A 210 -32.04 36.39 -6.95
CA ALA A 210 -32.45 37.59 -7.67
C ALA A 210 -33.93 37.96 -7.44
N GLN A 211 -34.77 36.98 -7.11
CA GLN A 211 -36.18 37.17 -6.73
C GLN A 211 -36.37 37.52 -5.24
N GLY A 212 -35.28 37.68 -4.47
CA GLY A 212 -35.32 38.08 -3.06
C GLY A 212 -35.38 36.93 -2.06
N VAL A 213 -35.22 35.67 -2.50
CA VAL A 213 -35.10 34.53 -1.59
C VAL A 213 -33.69 34.52 -0.98
N GLY A 214 -33.58 34.36 0.34
CA GLY A 214 -32.27 34.24 0.99
C GLY A 214 -31.48 33.03 0.47
N GLU A 215 -30.15 33.14 0.35
CA GLU A 215 -29.30 32.13 -0.31
C GLU A 215 -29.48 30.72 0.25
N GLU A 216 -29.54 30.56 1.57
CA GLU A 216 -29.75 29.25 2.21
C GLU A 216 -31.13 28.66 1.93
N GLN A 217 -32.15 29.51 1.80
CA GLN A 217 -33.49 29.07 1.43
C GLN A 217 -33.55 28.74 -0.06
N ALA A 218 -32.90 29.54 -0.92
CA ALA A 218 -32.80 29.30 -2.35
C ALA A 218 -32.12 27.94 -2.66
N LYS A 219 -31.07 27.58 -1.90
CA LYS A 219 -30.45 26.24 -1.99
C LYS A 219 -31.43 25.12 -1.69
N LYS A 220 -32.37 25.30 -0.75
CA LYS A 220 -33.37 24.27 -0.42
C LYS A 220 -34.56 24.28 -1.38
N ASP A 221 -34.88 25.45 -1.93
CA ASP A 221 -36.08 25.66 -2.72
C ASP A 221 -35.92 25.49 -4.23
N ALA A 222 -34.68 25.46 -4.73
CA ALA A 222 -34.39 25.23 -6.13
C ALA A 222 -35.09 23.94 -6.64
N PRO A 223 -35.83 24.00 -7.76
CA PRO A 223 -36.56 22.87 -8.30
C PRO A 223 -35.69 21.60 -8.48
N MET A 224 -34.48 21.74 -9.03
CA MET A 224 -33.59 20.61 -9.31
C MET A 224 -33.25 19.79 -8.06
N ILE A 225 -33.00 20.42 -6.90
CA ILE A 225 -32.67 19.65 -5.70
C ILE A 225 -33.90 18.96 -5.10
N LYS A 226 -35.08 19.58 -5.19
CA LYS A 226 -36.33 18.98 -4.73
C LYS A 226 -36.70 17.76 -5.59
N GLU A 227 -36.57 17.87 -6.90
CA GLU A 227 -36.79 16.76 -7.83
C GLU A 227 -35.79 15.61 -7.59
N ALA A 228 -34.51 15.91 -7.36
CA ALA A 228 -33.51 14.89 -7.04
C ALA A 228 -33.76 14.21 -5.68
N GLN A 229 -34.26 14.95 -4.69
CA GLN A 229 -34.69 14.40 -3.40
C GLN A 229 -35.91 13.50 -3.54
N GLN A 230 -36.89 13.91 -4.36
CA GLN A 230 -38.05 13.07 -4.65
C GLN A 230 -37.65 11.78 -5.37
N MET A 231 -36.75 11.85 -6.35
CA MET A 231 -36.21 10.67 -7.02
C MET A 231 -35.51 9.71 -6.05
N LEU A 232 -34.80 10.22 -5.04
CA LEU A 232 -34.21 9.38 -3.99
C LEU A 232 -35.30 8.66 -3.17
N VAL A 233 -36.37 9.36 -2.80
CA VAL A 233 -37.52 8.76 -2.08
C VAL A 233 -38.17 7.68 -2.95
N ASP A 234 -38.36 7.95 -4.24
CA ASP A 234 -38.96 6.99 -5.19
C ASP A 234 -38.05 5.75 -5.35
N TRP A 235 -36.73 5.94 -5.39
CA TRP A 235 -35.76 4.84 -5.37
C TRP A 235 -35.87 4.00 -4.09
N GLU A 236 -35.99 4.63 -2.93
CA GLU A 236 -36.13 3.95 -1.63
C GLU A 236 -37.46 3.20 -1.51
N ASN A 237 -38.53 3.72 -2.11
CA ASN A 237 -39.84 3.06 -2.22
C ASN A 237 -39.88 1.94 -3.26
N GLY A 238 -38.82 1.78 -4.06
CA GLY A 238 -38.72 0.72 -5.06
C GLY A 238 -39.46 1.02 -6.36
N ASP A 239 -39.60 2.29 -6.76
CA ASP A 239 -40.18 2.63 -8.07
C ASP A 239 -39.39 1.97 -9.21
N ASP A 240 -40.10 1.21 -10.05
CA ASP A 240 -39.50 0.39 -11.11
C ASP A 240 -38.72 1.22 -12.14
N LYS A 241 -39.21 2.43 -12.48
CA LYS A 241 -38.57 3.28 -13.49
C LYS A 241 -37.28 3.88 -12.94
N VAL A 242 -37.33 4.42 -11.73
CA VAL A 242 -36.17 4.99 -11.06
C VAL A 242 -35.11 3.92 -10.80
N ARG A 243 -35.51 2.72 -10.38
CA ARG A 243 -34.61 1.57 -10.19
C ARG A 243 -33.98 1.08 -11.50
N ALA A 244 -34.74 1.06 -12.60
CA ALA A 244 -34.22 0.69 -13.91
C ALA A 244 -33.16 1.68 -14.41
N LEU A 245 -33.46 2.99 -14.34
CA LEU A 245 -32.50 4.03 -14.71
C LEU A 245 -31.24 3.99 -13.84
N TRP A 246 -31.42 3.81 -12.53
CA TRP A 246 -30.32 3.67 -11.59
C TRP A 246 -29.42 2.49 -11.94
N ALA A 247 -29.99 1.32 -12.26
CA ALA A 247 -29.22 0.14 -12.62
C ALA A 247 -28.46 0.34 -13.94
N GLU A 248 -29.10 0.96 -14.94
CA GLU A 248 -28.49 1.27 -16.23
C GLU A 248 -27.28 2.20 -16.07
N MET A 249 -27.46 3.35 -15.42
CA MET A 249 -26.39 4.33 -15.27
C MET A 249 -25.22 3.79 -14.43
N ASN A 250 -25.51 3.08 -13.33
CA ASN A 250 -24.45 2.46 -12.54
C ASN A 250 -23.70 1.38 -13.32
N SER A 251 -24.36 0.65 -14.21
CA SER A 251 -23.68 -0.36 -15.05
C SER A 251 -22.61 0.27 -15.95
N TRP A 252 -22.85 1.48 -16.47
CA TRP A 252 -21.86 2.25 -17.23
C TRP A 252 -20.68 2.67 -16.37
N VAL A 253 -20.96 3.14 -15.14
CA VAL A 253 -19.92 3.55 -14.19
C VAL A 253 -19.04 2.36 -13.79
N TYR A 254 -19.64 1.20 -13.50
CA TYR A 254 -18.89 0.00 -13.12
C TYR A 254 -17.94 -0.46 -14.23
N LYS A 255 -18.39 -0.41 -15.50
CA LYS A 255 -17.52 -0.70 -16.65
C LYS A 255 -16.36 0.28 -16.71
N GLY A 256 -16.64 1.59 -16.56
CA GLY A 256 -15.61 2.63 -16.54
C GLY A 256 -14.58 2.44 -15.41
N PHE A 257 -15.02 2.18 -14.18
CA PHE A 257 -14.11 1.91 -13.07
C PHE A 257 -13.23 0.68 -13.33
N ASN A 258 -13.80 -0.40 -13.88
CA ASN A 258 -13.04 -1.61 -14.21
C ASN A 258 -11.93 -1.37 -15.26
N GLU A 259 -12.16 -0.49 -16.24
CA GLU A 259 -11.11 -0.09 -17.19
C GLU A 259 -9.93 0.59 -16.47
N THR A 260 -10.22 1.54 -15.58
CA THR A 260 -9.19 2.22 -14.77
C THR A 260 -8.46 1.24 -13.84
N TYR A 261 -9.18 0.35 -13.15
CA TYR A 261 -8.57 -0.64 -12.26
C TYR A 261 -7.66 -1.61 -13.01
N LYS A 262 -8.10 -2.09 -14.17
CA LYS A 262 -7.30 -2.96 -15.03
C LYS A 262 -6.03 -2.27 -15.50
N ARG A 263 -6.11 -1.02 -15.95
CA ARG A 263 -4.93 -0.23 -16.36
C ARG A 263 -4.01 0.03 -15.18
N LEU A 264 -4.54 0.41 -14.03
CA LEU A 264 -3.79 0.60 -12.79
C LEU A 264 -3.23 -0.71 -12.23
N GLY A 265 -3.64 -1.88 -12.74
CA GLY A 265 -3.18 -3.19 -12.27
C GLY A 265 -3.62 -3.51 -10.85
N VAL A 266 -4.84 -3.13 -10.48
CA VAL A 266 -5.48 -3.49 -9.20
C VAL A 266 -6.74 -4.32 -9.46
N ASP A 267 -7.08 -5.20 -8.54
CA ASP A 267 -8.18 -6.15 -8.66
C ASP A 267 -8.95 -6.29 -7.34
N PHE A 268 -10.07 -7.02 -7.34
CA PHE A 268 -10.87 -7.29 -6.15
C PHE A 268 -11.36 -8.73 -6.18
N ASP A 269 -11.32 -9.42 -5.04
CA ASP A 269 -11.88 -10.77 -4.90
C ASP A 269 -13.39 -10.71 -4.61
N GLN A 270 -13.84 -9.61 -3.98
CA GLN A 270 -15.24 -9.36 -3.67
C GLN A 270 -15.60 -7.89 -3.90
N VAL A 271 -16.67 -7.64 -4.66
CA VAL A 271 -17.26 -6.31 -4.84
C VAL A 271 -18.60 -6.25 -4.11
N GLN A 272 -18.70 -5.34 -3.14
CA GLN A 272 -19.91 -5.06 -2.38
C GLN A 272 -20.52 -3.74 -2.86
N TYR A 273 -21.79 -3.53 -2.56
CA TYR A 273 -22.55 -2.35 -2.96
C TYR A 273 -23.33 -1.82 -1.77
N GLU A 274 -23.30 -0.50 -1.51
CA GLU A 274 -24.08 0.11 -0.44
C GLU A 274 -25.58 -0.11 -0.64
N SER A 275 -26.05 -0.18 -1.89
CA SER A 275 -27.43 -0.54 -2.23
C SER A 275 -27.88 -1.90 -1.69
N ASN A 276 -26.96 -2.81 -1.35
CA ASN A 276 -27.28 -4.11 -0.74
C ASN A 276 -27.13 -4.11 0.79
N THR A 277 -26.35 -3.19 1.36
CA THR A 277 -26.03 -3.18 2.79
C THR A 277 -26.71 -2.07 3.57
N TYR A 278 -27.35 -1.10 2.92
CA TYR A 278 -27.90 0.11 3.57
C TYR A 278 -29.01 -0.15 4.61
N ILE A 279 -29.67 -1.31 4.55
CA ILE A 279 -30.71 -1.76 5.50
C ILE A 279 -30.09 -2.46 6.72
N LEU A 280 -28.83 -2.90 6.62
CA LEU A 280 -28.14 -3.59 7.70
C LEU A 280 -27.93 -2.65 8.90
N GLY A 281 -27.81 -3.27 10.07
CA GLY A 281 -27.46 -2.57 11.31
C GLY A 281 -28.64 -2.16 12.17
N LYS A 282 -29.87 -2.00 11.65
CA LYS A 282 -31.05 -1.67 12.49
C LYS A 282 -31.28 -2.70 13.61
N ASP A 283 -31.17 -3.98 13.29
CA ASP A 283 -31.29 -5.07 14.27
C ASP A 283 -30.17 -5.00 15.34
N LEU A 284 -28.98 -4.51 14.96
CA LEU A 284 -27.87 -4.30 15.91
C LEU A 284 -28.17 -3.16 16.86
N ILE A 285 -28.80 -2.09 16.37
CA ILE A 285 -29.23 -0.96 17.20
C ILE A 285 -30.28 -1.41 18.20
N GLN A 286 -31.27 -2.18 17.76
CA GLN A 286 -32.29 -2.72 18.66
C GLN A 286 -31.68 -3.62 19.73
N ALA A 287 -30.80 -4.56 19.34
CA ALA A 287 -30.09 -5.40 20.31
C ALA A 287 -29.21 -4.60 21.28
N GLY A 288 -28.64 -3.47 20.84
CA GLY A 288 -27.87 -2.56 21.68
C GLY A 288 -28.74 -1.81 22.70
N LEU A 289 -29.95 -1.41 22.32
CA LEU A 289 -30.95 -0.83 23.24
C LEU A 289 -31.40 -1.87 24.28
N ASP A 290 -31.71 -3.09 23.86
CA ASP A 290 -32.17 -4.17 24.74
C ASP A 290 -31.10 -4.54 25.79
N LYS A 291 -29.82 -4.43 25.43
CA LYS A 291 -28.67 -4.64 26.33
C LYS A 291 -28.33 -3.44 27.22
N GLY A 292 -28.99 -2.29 27.03
CA GLY A 292 -28.69 -1.04 27.75
C GLY A 292 -27.35 -0.40 27.37
N VAL A 293 -26.78 -0.78 26.23
CA VAL A 293 -25.51 -0.22 25.71
C VAL A 293 -25.76 1.06 24.92
N LEU A 294 -26.89 1.12 24.22
CA LEU A 294 -27.39 2.27 23.49
C LEU A 294 -28.56 2.88 24.27
N TYR A 295 -28.85 4.15 24.02
CA TYR A 295 -29.99 4.82 24.64
C TYR A 295 -30.78 5.63 23.62
N GLN A 296 -32.07 5.80 23.91
CA GLN A 296 -33.00 6.59 23.10
C GLN A 296 -33.28 7.93 23.79
N LYS A 297 -33.25 9.03 23.04
CA LYS A 297 -33.65 10.36 23.52
C LYS A 297 -35.17 10.54 23.42
N GLU A 298 -35.69 11.59 24.06
CA GLU A 298 -37.12 11.91 24.07
C GLU A 298 -37.71 12.12 22.66
N ASP A 299 -36.90 12.59 21.71
CA ASP A 299 -37.29 12.78 20.31
C ASP A 299 -37.34 11.47 19.49
N GLY A 300 -37.06 10.32 20.11
CA GLY A 300 -37.05 9.01 19.47
C GLY A 300 -35.72 8.63 18.80
N SER A 301 -34.74 9.53 18.73
CA SER A 301 -33.42 9.24 18.15
C SER A 301 -32.58 8.34 19.06
N VAL A 302 -31.75 7.47 18.47
CA VAL A 302 -30.94 6.47 19.19
C VAL A 302 -29.45 6.82 19.10
N TRP A 303 -28.76 6.73 20.24
CA TRP A 303 -27.40 7.19 20.43
C TRP A 303 -26.54 6.17 21.20
N CYS A 304 -25.23 6.25 21.01
CA CYS A 304 -24.23 5.61 21.85
C CYS A 304 -23.44 6.68 22.64
N ASP A 305 -23.27 6.46 23.94
CA ASP A 305 -22.41 7.32 24.76
C ASP A 305 -20.98 6.76 24.81
N LEU A 306 -20.03 7.59 24.34
CA LEU A 306 -18.60 7.30 24.31
C LEU A 306 -17.78 8.31 25.15
N THR A 307 -18.45 9.13 25.97
CA THR A 307 -17.79 10.19 26.77
C THR A 307 -16.80 9.65 27.79
N ASP A 308 -17.11 8.49 28.40
CA ASP A 308 -16.18 7.76 29.28
C ASP A 308 -14.91 7.27 28.56
N GLU A 309 -14.91 7.25 27.22
CA GLU A 309 -13.77 6.88 26.38
C GLU A 309 -13.09 8.11 25.74
N GLY A 310 -13.49 9.32 26.14
CA GLY A 310 -12.95 10.59 25.63
C GLY A 310 -13.49 11.01 24.25
N LEU A 311 -14.64 10.48 23.83
CA LEU A 311 -15.30 10.79 22.54
C LEU A 311 -16.70 11.35 22.77
N ASP A 312 -17.35 11.89 21.73
CA ASP A 312 -18.71 12.44 21.85
C ASP A 312 -19.79 11.35 21.80
N GLN A 313 -21.02 11.73 22.16
CA GLN A 313 -22.21 10.93 21.89
C GLN A 313 -22.44 10.81 20.38
N LYS A 314 -22.61 9.59 19.88
CA LYS A 314 -22.81 9.32 18.44
C LYS A 314 -24.24 8.93 18.13
N LEU A 315 -24.88 9.65 17.20
CA LEU A 315 -26.18 9.31 16.62
C LEU A 315 -26.08 8.04 15.77
N LEU A 316 -27.01 7.10 15.97
CA LEU A 316 -27.12 5.83 15.23
C LEU A 316 -28.45 5.71 14.48
N LEU A 317 -29.55 6.20 15.03
CA LEU A 317 -30.82 6.32 14.31
C LEU A 317 -31.40 7.71 14.52
N ARG A 318 -31.86 8.34 13.44
CA ARG A 318 -32.61 9.61 13.52
C ARG A 318 -33.97 9.39 14.19
N SER A 319 -34.60 10.48 14.61
CA SER A 319 -35.94 10.48 15.21
C SER A 319 -37.02 9.86 14.32
N ASP A 320 -36.86 9.94 13.00
CA ASP A 320 -37.72 9.30 12.00
C ASP A 320 -37.42 7.81 11.76
N GLY A 321 -36.47 7.22 12.49
CA GLY A 321 -36.06 5.81 12.35
C GLY A 321 -35.14 5.52 11.15
N THR A 322 -34.70 6.55 10.41
CA THR A 322 -33.74 6.37 9.31
C THR A 322 -32.34 6.10 9.83
N SER A 323 -31.62 5.19 9.15
CA SER A 323 -30.23 4.88 9.45
C SER A 323 -29.29 5.99 9.00
N VAL A 324 -28.18 6.12 9.73
CA VAL A 324 -27.03 6.94 9.33
C VAL A 324 -25.89 6.03 8.87
N TYR A 325 -24.86 6.61 8.24
CA TYR A 325 -23.68 5.87 7.76
C TYR A 325 -23.05 4.98 8.84
N MET A 326 -22.91 5.49 10.07
CA MET A 326 -22.38 4.70 11.20
C MET A 326 -23.16 3.38 11.40
N THR A 327 -24.48 3.39 11.28
CA THR A 327 -25.31 2.19 11.45
C THR A 327 -25.12 1.19 10.31
N GLN A 328 -24.92 1.69 9.09
CA GLN A 328 -24.64 0.87 7.92
C GLN A 328 -23.27 0.21 8.02
N ASP A 329 -22.26 0.95 8.47
CA ASP A 329 -20.91 0.42 8.67
C ASP A 329 -20.86 -0.62 9.79
N LEU A 330 -21.61 -0.41 10.88
CA LEU A 330 -21.79 -1.43 11.93
C LEU A 330 -22.38 -2.72 11.35
N GLY A 331 -23.47 -2.59 10.57
CA GLY A 331 -24.12 -3.72 9.90
C GLY A 331 -23.18 -4.47 8.96
N THR A 332 -22.48 -3.72 8.11
CA THR A 332 -21.54 -4.25 7.12
C THR A 332 -20.36 -4.98 7.77
N ALA A 333 -19.78 -4.40 8.83
CA ALA A 333 -18.71 -5.04 9.59
C ALA A 333 -19.16 -6.38 10.20
N VAL A 334 -20.30 -6.39 10.88
CA VAL A 334 -20.85 -7.61 11.49
C VAL A 334 -21.15 -8.67 10.43
N GLU A 335 -21.71 -8.28 9.30
CA GLU A 335 -22.04 -9.22 8.21
C GLU A 335 -20.79 -9.88 7.63
N ARG A 336 -19.70 -9.13 7.42
CA ARG A 336 -18.43 -9.67 6.93
C ARG A 336 -17.84 -10.73 7.86
N PHE A 337 -17.90 -10.51 9.17
CA PHE A 337 -17.44 -11.48 10.18
C PHE A 337 -18.39 -12.68 10.35
N LYS A 338 -19.69 -12.54 9.99
CA LYS A 338 -20.64 -13.66 9.98
C LYS A 338 -20.48 -14.55 8.74
N GLN A 339 -20.31 -13.94 7.57
CA GLN A 339 -20.26 -14.66 6.29
C GLN A 339 -18.91 -15.33 6.03
N GLY A 340 -17.82 -14.77 6.56
CA GLY A 340 -16.46 -15.23 6.30
C GLY A 340 -15.74 -15.70 7.55
N ASN A 341 -14.84 -16.67 7.38
CA ASN A 341 -13.79 -16.96 8.35
C ASN A 341 -12.70 -15.88 8.30
N ILE A 342 -13.06 -14.59 8.39
CA ILE A 342 -12.08 -13.50 8.49
C ILE A 342 -11.62 -13.36 9.94
N GLN A 343 -10.32 -13.15 10.14
CA GLN A 343 -9.73 -12.89 11.46
C GLN A 343 -9.34 -11.44 11.65
N LYS A 344 -9.13 -10.70 10.55
CA LYS A 344 -8.73 -9.29 10.57
C LYS A 344 -9.38 -8.54 9.41
N LEU A 345 -9.76 -7.28 9.64
CA LEU A 345 -10.31 -6.40 8.61
C LEU A 345 -9.58 -5.06 8.62
N ILE A 346 -9.00 -4.71 7.48
CA ILE A 346 -8.24 -3.48 7.27
C ILE A 346 -9.05 -2.55 6.37
N TYR A 347 -9.38 -1.37 6.88
CA TYR A 347 -10.04 -0.29 6.14
C TYR A 347 -8.98 0.68 5.62
N THR A 348 -8.79 0.74 4.30
CA THR A 348 -7.89 1.73 3.67
C THR A 348 -8.67 3.00 3.37
N VAL A 349 -8.63 3.97 4.27
CA VAL A 349 -9.42 5.20 4.16
C VAL A 349 -8.59 6.42 4.59
N GLY A 350 -8.80 7.55 3.92
CA GLY A 350 -8.09 8.79 4.19
C GLY A 350 -8.25 9.27 5.63
N ASN A 351 -7.26 10.02 6.12
CA ASN A 351 -7.20 10.48 7.51
C ASN A 351 -8.33 11.42 7.95
N GLU A 352 -9.09 11.96 7.00
CA GLU A 352 -10.32 12.71 7.28
C GLU A 352 -11.40 11.89 7.99
N GLN A 353 -11.31 10.56 7.96
CA GLN A 353 -12.24 9.63 8.62
C GLN A 353 -11.68 9.00 9.91
N ASP A 354 -10.56 9.47 10.45
CA ASP A 354 -9.95 8.90 11.67
C ASP A 354 -10.94 8.83 12.84
N TYR A 355 -11.67 9.91 13.09
CA TYR A 355 -12.68 9.96 14.15
C TYR A 355 -13.83 8.96 13.92
N HIS A 356 -14.26 8.80 12.66
CA HIS A 356 -15.33 7.88 12.30
C HIS A 356 -14.96 6.44 12.63
N PHE A 357 -13.77 5.97 12.24
CA PHE A 357 -13.33 4.60 12.52
C PHE A 357 -13.05 4.36 14.00
N GLN A 358 -12.51 5.34 14.72
CA GLN A 358 -12.37 5.26 16.18
C GLN A 358 -13.73 5.00 16.83
N VAL A 359 -14.73 5.81 16.49
CA VAL A 359 -16.10 5.67 17.01
C VAL A 359 -16.71 4.33 16.60
N LEU A 360 -16.58 3.91 15.35
CA LEU A 360 -17.10 2.64 14.83
C LEU A 360 -16.58 1.44 15.63
N PHE A 361 -15.25 1.36 15.84
CA PHE A 361 -14.64 0.23 16.53
C PHE A 361 -15.04 0.18 18.01
N LYS A 362 -15.15 1.34 18.67
CA LYS A 362 -15.62 1.42 20.06
C LYS A 362 -17.07 0.98 20.21
N ILE A 363 -17.95 1.38 19.30
CA ILE A 363 -19.36 0.95 19.33
C ILE A 363 -19.46 -0.56 19.13
N LEU A 364 -18.72 -1.16 18.17
CA LEU A 364 -18.70 -2.61 17.99
C LEU A 364 -18.25 -3.34 19.25
N LYS A 365 -17.20 -2.84 19.91
CA LYS A 365 -16.73 -3.40 21.19
C LYS A 365 -17.80 -3.31 22.28
N LYS A 366 -18.43 -2.14 22.44
CA LYS A 366 -19.55 -1.94 23.40
C LYS A 366 -20.74 -2.87 23.13
N LEU A 367 -21.04 -3.18 21.86
CA LEU A 367 -22.09 -4.12 21.48
C LEU A 367 -21.74 -5.60 21.78
N GLY A 368 -20.50 -5.87 22.20
CA GLY A 368 -20.01 -7.18 22.62
C GLY A 368 -19.26 -7.97 21.54
N TYR A 369 -18.75 -7.30 20.50
CA TYR A 369 -17.98 -7.94 19.45
C TYR A 369 -16.48 -7.93 19.77
N GLU A 370 -15.95 -9.03 20.33
CA GLU A 370 -14.52 -9.16 20.70
C GLU A 370 -13.58 -8.99 19.49
N TRP A 371 -14.01 -9.40 18.30
CA TRP A 371 -13.23 -9.21 17.06
C TRP A 371 -13.11 -7.74 16.65
N ALA A 372 -13.76 -6.78 17.32
CA ALA A 372 -13.54 -5.36 17.10
C ALA A 372 -12.06 -4.96 17.28
N ASP A 373 -11.31 -5.67 18.14
CA ASP A 373 -9.87 -5.47 18.33
C ASP A 373 -9.03 -5.92 17.12
N GLN A 374 -9.64 -6.63 16.16
CA GLN A 374 -9.03 -7.05 14.90
C GLN A 374 -9.38 -6.13 13.72
N LEU A 375 -10.09 -5.04 13.97
CA LEU A 375 -10.33 -4.00 12.98
C LEU A 375 -9.17 -3.02 12.98
N PHE A 376 -8.72 -2.64 11.78
CA PHE A 376 -7.65 -1.67 11.63
C PHE A 376 -8.02 -0.62 10.59
N HIS A 377 -7.85 0.65 10.94
CA HIS A 377 -7.94 1.75 9.99
C HIS A 377 -6.54 2.08 9.48
N LEU A 378 -6.26 1.69 8.23
CA LEU A 378 -5.09 2.15 7.49
C LEU A 378 -5.35 3.60 7.04
N SER A 379 -5.19 4.51 8.00
CA SER A 379 -5.28 5.95 7.80
C SER A 379 -4.11 6.43 6.94
N TYR A 380 -4.42 7.07 5.81
CA TYR A 380 -3.42 7.65 4.92
C TYR A 380 -3.59 9.15 4.72
N GLY A 381 -2.45 9.83 4.55
CA GLY A 381 -2.39 11.26 4.26
C GLY A 381 -2.80 11.59 2.83
N MET A 382 -3.46 12.74 2.68
CA MET A 382 -3.93 13.24 1.39
C MET A 382 -2.79 13.57 0.43
N VAL A 383 -3.08 13.43 -0.87
CA VAL A 383 -2.20 13.84 -1.97
C VAL A 383 -2.57 15.26 -2.39
N GLU A 384 -1.58 16.13 -2.43
CA GLU A 384 -1.71 17.51 -2.92
C GLU A 384 -0.89 17.67 -4.20
N LEU A 385 -1.32 18.59 -5.07
CA LEU A 385 -0.57 19.02 -6.25
C LEU A 385 0.17 20.33 -5.92
N PRO A 386 1.25 20.70 -6.64
CA PRO A 386 1.97 21.96 -6.44
C PRO A 386 1.07 23.20 -6.49
N GLU A 387 0.00 23.13 -7.28
CA GLU A 387 -0.97 24.21 -7.50
C GLU A 387 -2.04 24.30 -6.39
N GLY A 388 -2.07 23.35 -5.46
CA GLY A 388 -2.96 23.34 -4.29
C GLY A 388 -3.89 22.12 -4.19
N LYS A 389 -4.98 22.26 -3.42
CA LYS A 389 -5.96 21.19 -3.18
C LYS A 389 -6.90 21.00 -4.37
N MET A 390 -7.13 19.75 -4.75
CA MET A 390 -8.08 19.36 -5.80
C MET A 390 -9.54 19.64 -5.38
N LYS A 391 -10.35 20.23 -6.28
CA LYS A 391 -11.79 20.49 -6.04
C LYS A 391 -12.67 19.98 -7.17
N SER A 392 -13.50 18.96 -6.89
CA SER A 392 -14.39 18.33 -7.89
C SER A 392 -15.47 19.25 -8.45
N ARG A 393 -15.92 20.25 -7.68
CA ARG A 393 -17.01 21.17 -8.08
C ARG A 393 -16.56 22.34 -8.96
N GLU A 394 -15.25 22.52 -9.14
CA GLU A 394 -14.63 23.61 -9.91
C GLU A 394 -13.91 23.09 -11.17
N GLY A 395 -13.94 21.77 -11.44
CA GLY A 395 -13.31 21.17 -12.63
C GLY A 395 -11.79 20.99 -12.55
N THR A 396 -11.19 21.19 -11.37
CA THR A 396 -9.73 21.14 -11.14
C THR A 396 -9.23 19.81 -10.56
N VAL A 397 -10.00 18.73 -10.72
CA VAL A 397 -9.59 17.39 -10.27
C VAL A 397 -8.79 16.72 -11.37
N VAL A 398 -7.62 16.21 -11.02
CA VAL A 398 -6.83 15.36 -11.91
C VAL A 398 -7.47 13.98 -11.93
N ASP A 399 -8.12 13.66 -13.05
CA ASP A 399 -8.69 12.35 -13.34
C ASP A 399 -7.61 11.28 -13.37
N ALA A 400 -7.94 10.09 -12.87
CA ALA A 400 -6.96 9.01 -12.75
C ALA A 400 -6.44 8.55 -14.12
N ASP A 401 -7.32 8.47 -15.12
CA ASP A 401 -6.97 8.02 -16.47
C ASP A 401 -6.10 9.03 -17.19
N ASP A 402 -6.40 10.34 -17.05
CA ASP A 402 -5.59 11.43 -17.62
C ASP A 402 -4.19 11.43 -17.02
N LEU A 403 -4.08 11.25 -15.71
CA LEU A 403 -2.78 11.14 -15.06
C LEU A 403 -1.97 9.92 -15.56
N MET A 404 -2.60 8.75 -15.64
CA MET A 404 -1.91 7.56 -16.18
C MET A 404 -1.47 7.78 -17.63
N GLN A 405 -2.28 8.51 -18.42
CA GLN A 405 -1.94 8.86 -19.79
C GLN A 405 -0.75 9.83 -19.88
N GLU A 406 -0.70 10.84 -19.01
CA GLU A 406 0.44 11.77 -18.90
C GLU A 406 1.72 11.03 -18.53
N MET A 407 1.63 10.08 -17.59
CA MET A 407 2.75 9.26 -17.14
C MET A 407 3.29 8.36 -18.26
N TYR A 408 2.41 7.72 -19.02
CA TYR A 408 2.77 6.98 -20.23
C TYR A 408 3.45 7.89 -21.27
N ALA A 409 2.86 9.04 -21.59
CA ALA A 409 3.37 9.95 -22.62
C ALA A 409 4.76 10.48 -22.25
N THR A 410 4.96 10.83 -20.98
CA THR A 410 6.25 11.28 -20.46
C THR A 410 7.30 10.17 -20.52
N ALA A 411 6.94 8.93 -20.14
CA ALA A 411 7.85 7.79 -20.26
C ALA A 411 8.26 7.51 -21.72
N LYS A 412 7.29 7.59 -22.65
CA LYS A 412 7.53 7.44 -24.09
C LYS A 412 8.51 8.48 -24.62
N SER A 413 8.29 9.76 -24.32
CA SER A 413 9.19 10.84 -24.76
C SER A 413 10.62 10.61 -24.27
N LYS A 414 10.81 10.33 -22.97
CA LYS A 414 12.15 10.12 -22.41
C LYS A 414 12.86 8.89 -22.97
N ALA A 415 12.13 7.79 -23.18
CA ALA A 415 12.70 6.59 -23.75
C ALA A 415 13.13 6.79 -25.23
N GLN A 416 12.37 7.58 -26.00
CA GLN A 416 12.73 7.96 -27.37
C GLN A 416 13.99 8.85 -27.41
N GLU A 417 14.12 9.80 -26.48
CA GLU A 417 15.32 10.65 -26.35
C GLU A 417 16.60 9.83 -26.07
N LEU A 418 16.49 8.71 -25.34
CA LEU A 418 17.62 7.86 -24.99
C LEU A 418 18.04 6.88 -26.11
N GLY A 419 17.18 6.61 -27.11
CA GLY A 419 17.49 5.77 -28.27
C GLY A 419 17.79 4.29 -27.97
N LYS A 420 17.47 3.77 -26.78
CA LYS A 420 17.89 2.42 -26.35
C LYS A 420 16.95 1.29 -26.73
N LEU A 421 15.76 1.60 -27.24
CA LEU A 421 14.71 0.63 -27.54
C LEU A 421 14.55 0.33 -29.04
N GLU A 422 15.47 0.79 -29.90
CA GLU A 422 15.35 0.67 -31.36
C GLU A 422 15.23 -0.77 -31.87
N THR A 423 15.76 -1.74 -31.11
CA THR A 423 15.74 -3.17 -31.46
C THR A 423 14.44 -3.90 -31.07
N LEU A 424 13.51 -3.22 -30.39
CA LEU A 424 12.21 -3.77 -30.00
C LEU A 424 11.15 -3.53 -31.08
N SER A 425 10.12 -4.38 -31.10
CA SER A 425 8.92 -4.14 -31.90
C SER A 425 8.16 -2.91 -31.38
N GLU A 426 7.31 -2.29 -32.20
CA GLU A 426 6.48 -1.17 -31.74
C GLU A 426 5.55 -1.59 -30.59
N GLU A 427 4.99 -2.80 -30.62
CA GLU A 427 4.15 -3.32 -29.54
C GLU A 427 4.92 -3.45 -28.22
N ASP A 428 6.14 -3.98 -28.26
CA ASP A 428 7.00 -4.10 -27.07
C ASP A 428 7.42 -2.72 -26.53
N LYS A 429 7.64 -1.73 -27.42
CA LYS A 429 7.92 -0.35 -27.02
C LYS A 429 6.74 0.24 -26.26
N GLU A 430 5.53 0.10 -26.79
CA GLU A 430 4.32 0.61 -26.16
C GLU A 430 4.06 -0.03 -24.79
N ALA A 431 4.21 -1.35 -24.69
CA ALA A 431 4.12 -2.06 -23.41
C ALA A 431 5.18 -1.60 -22.40
N SER A 432 6.40 -1.29 -22.88
CA SER A 432 7.48 -0.75 -22.05
C SER A 432 7.14 0.65 -21.53
N TYR A 433 6.64 1.55 -22.37
CA TYR A 433 6.26 2.91 -21.95
C TYR A 433 5.17 2.88 -20.88
N GLU A 434 4.15 2.04 -21.04
CA GLU A 434 3.08 1.86 -20.05
C GLU A 434 3.65 1.30 -18.73
N THR A 435 4.50 0.27 -18.80
CA THR A 435 5.11 -0.35 -17.61
C THR A 435 6.00 0.62 -16.84
N VAL A 436 6.78 1.44 -17.54
CA VAL A 436 7.69 2.43 -16.93
C VAL A 436 6.91 3.62 -16.38
N GLY A 437 5.95 4.16 -17.12
CA GLY A 437 5.10 5.27 -16.69
C GLY A 437 4.28 4.91 -15.44
N LEU A 438 3.64 3.73 -15.44
CA LEU A 438 2.93 3.25 -14.25
C LEU A 438 3.90 2.90 -13.10
N GLY A 439 5.08 2.36 -13.40
CA GLY A 439 6.11 2.09 -12.40
C GLY A 439 6.55 3.36 -11.66
N ALA A 440 6.75 4.45 -12.38
CA ALA A 440 7.04 5.77 -11.82
C ALA A 440 5.91 6.27 -10.90
N LEU A 441 4.67 6.24 -11.39
CA LEU A 441 3.49 6.69 -10.64
C LEU A 441 3.35 5.90 -9.33
N LYS A 442 3.34 4.57 -9.43
CA LYS A 442 3.09 3.69 -8.30
C LYS A 442 4.20 3.76 -7.27
N TYR A 443 5.46 3.73 -7.71
CA TYR A 443 6.60 3.82 -6.81
C TYR A 443 6.62 5.15 -6.05
N PHE A 444 6.37 6.26 -6.76
CA PHE A 444 6.35 7.58 -6.14
C PHE A 444 5.26 7.69 -5.06
N MET A 445 4.09 7.10 -5.29
CA MET A 445 3.04 7.02 -4.28
C MET A 445 3.44 6.13 -3.10
N LEU A 446 4.02 4.97 -3.35
CA LEU A 446 4.23 3.95 -2.30
C LEU A 446 5.51 4.14 -1.49
N LYS A 447 6.51 4.91 -1.97
CA LYS A 447 7.75 5.17 -1.23
C LYS A 447 7.58 6.06 0.01
N VAL A 448 6.46 6.78 0.09
CA VAL A 448 6.11 7.65 1.22
C VAL A 448 5.20 6.91 2.19
N ASP A 449 5.56 6.94 3.48
CA ASP A 449 4.78 6.32 4.54
C ASP A 449 3.28 6.70 4.46
N PRO A 450 2.34 5.73 4.62
CA PRO A 450 0.92 5.97 4.43
C PRO A 450 0.40 7.20 5.19
N LYS A 451 0.83 7.41 6.44
CA LYS A 451 0.32 8.47 7.31
C LYS A 451 0.78 9.87 6.91
N LYS A 452 1.82 9.99 6.10
CA LYS A 452 2.35 11.30 5.68
C LYS A 452 1.50 11.86 4.55
N LYS A 453 1.26 13.17 4.61
CA LYS A 453 0.82 13.94 3.43
C LYS A 453 1.91 13.92 2.38
N MET A 454 1.53 13.95 1.11
CA MET A 454 2.49 13.98 0.02
C MET A 454 2.13 15.00 -1.04
N LEU A 455 3.16 15.64 -1.58
CA LEU A 455 3.08 16.45 -2.79
C LEU A 455 3.38 15.54 -3.97
N PHE A 456 2.47 15.48 -4.94
CA PHE A 456 2.68 14.71 -6.16
C PHE A 456 3.09 15.64 -7.31
N ASN A 457 4.31 15.44 -7.81
CA ASN A 457 4.83 16.13 -8.99
C ASN A 457 5.13 15.09 -10.09
N PRO A 458 4.32 15.01 -11.16
CA PRO A 458 4.52 14.06 -12.25
C PRO A 458 5.94 14.09 -12.83
N ALA A 459 6.51 15.27 -13.03
CA ALA A 459 7.83 15.44 -13.65
C ALA A 459 8.97 14.83 -12.81
N GLU A 460 8.87 14.90 -11.48
CA GLU A 460 9.85 14.31 -10.55
C GLU A 460 9.68 12.78 -10.39
N SER A 461 8.52 12.25 -10.77
CA SER A 461 8.25 10.82 -10.61
C SER A 461 8.93 9.96 -11.69
N ILE A 462 9.21 10.55 -12.86
CA ILE A 462 9.86 9.88 -13.99
C ILE A 462 11.28 10.41 -14.12
N ASP A 463 12.21 9.88 -13.33
CA ASP A 463 13.65 10.07 -13.54
C ASP A 463 14.32 8.69 -13.56
N PHE A 464 15.34 8.52 -14.41
CA PHE A 464 16.18 7.32 -14.41
C PHE A 464 17.33 7.42 -13.39
N ASN A 465 17.45 8.55 -12.71
CA ASN A 465 18.36 8.77 -11.59
C ASN A 465 17.57 8.97 -10.29
N GLY A 466 18.23 8.70 -9.17
CA GLY A 466 17.65 8.94 -7.84
C GLY A 466 16.66 7.87 -7.40
N ASN A 467 15.85 8.21 -6.39
CA ASN A 467 14.92 7.29 -5.72
C ASN A 467 13.56 7.24 -6.45
N THR A 468 13.53 6.55 -7.59
CA THR A 468 12.38 6.46 -8.51
C THR A 468 12.11 5.02 -8.99
N GLY A 469 10.89 4.77 -9.45
CA GLY A 469 10.50 3.48 -10.03
C GLY A 469 11.30 3.10 -11.29
N PRO A 470 11.46 4.01 -12.28
CA PRO A 470 12.23 3.73 -13.49
C PRO A 470 13.69 3.40 -13.23
N PHE A 471 14.35 4.00 -12.23
CA PHE A 471 15.72 3.65 -11.85
C PHE A 471 15.84 2.19 -11.40
N ILE A 472 14.86 1.71 -10.62
CA ILE A 472 14.81 0.33 -10.15
C ILE A 472 14.51 -0.63 -11.32
N GLN A 473 13.51 -0.32 -12.15
CA GLN A 473 13.16 -1.13 -13.33
C GLN A 473 14.34 -1.20 -14.32
N TYR A 474 15.07 -0.10 -14.52
CA TYR A 474 16.28 -0.07 -15.35
C TYR A 474 17.37 -0.99 -14.81
N THR A 475 17.59 -1.00 -13.49
CA THR A 475 18.56 -1.92 -12.87
C THR A 475 18.14 -3.38 -13.07
N TYR A 476 16.85 -3.71 -12.93
CA TYR A 476 16.34 -5.03 -13.29
C TYR A 476 16.62 -5.40 -14.75
N ALA A 477 16.27 -4.52 -15.70
CA ALA A 477 16.50 -4.76 -17.13
C ALA A 477 18.00 -4.94 -17.47
N ARG A 478 18.89 -4.21 -16.79
CA ARG A 478 20.33 -4.38 -16.91
C ARG A 478 20.80 -5.75 -16.44
N ILE A 479 20.25 -6.25 -15.33
CA ILE A 479 20.55 -7.60 -14.85
C ILE A 479 20.06 -8.64 -15.86
N GLN A 480 18.82 -8.52 -16.36
CA GLN A 480 18.29 -9.43 -17.37
C GLN A 480 19.17 -9.46 -18.63
N SER A 481 19.64 -8.30 -19.07
CA SER A 481 20.56 -8.18 -20.20
C SER A 481 21.93 -8.82 -19.93
N LEU A 482 22.47 -8.71 -18.71
CA LEU A 482 23.71 -9.37 -18.29
C LEU A 482 23.55 -10.89 -18.34
N LEU A 483 22.49 -11.43 -17.71
CA LEU A 483 22.24 -12.86 -17.63
C LEU A 483 22.03 -13.47 -19.03
N ALA A 484 21.29 -12.78 -19.90
CA ALA A 484 21.07 -13.19 -21.28
C ALA A 484 22.40 -13.24 -22.07
N LYS A 485 23.26 -12.22 -21.94
CA LYS A 485 24.58 -12.19 -22.60
C LYS A 485 25.52 -13.29 -22.08
N ALA A 486 25.41 -13.63 -20.80
CA ALA A 486 26.20 -14.69 -20.19
C ALA A 486 25.75 -16.11 -20.59
N GLY A 487 24.56 -16.27 -21.21
CA GLY A 487 23.95 -17.59 -21.38
C GLY A 487 23.69 -18.25 -20.04
N TYR A 488 23.27 -17.46 -19.04
CA TYR A 488 23.22 -17.88 -17.64
C TYR A 488 22.35 -19.12 -17.41
N ALA A 489 22.89 -20.04 -16.62
CA ALA A 489 22.17 -21.11 -15.95
C ALA A 489 22.63 -21.18 -14.50
N GLN A 490 21.71 -21.53 -13.59
CA GLN A 490 22.06 -21.77 -12.19
C GLN A 490 23.06 -22.92 -12.09
N GLN A 491 24.19 -22.68 -11.42
CA GLN A 491 25.21 -23.69 -11.15
C GLN A 491 25.80 -23.47 -9.75
N GLU A 492 26.22 -24.54 -9.10
CA GLU A 492 26.92 -24.44 -7.82
C GLU A 492 28.32 -23.85 -8.01
N THR A 493 28.79 -23.16 -6.97
CA THR A 493 30.15 -22.62 -6.93
C THR A 493 30.85 -23.05 -5.65
N ALA A 494 32.15 -23.26 -5.75
CA ALA A 494 33.05 -23.62 -4.66
C ALA A 494 34.20 -22.62 -4.54
N ASP A 495 34.82 -22.57 -3.36
CA ASP A 495 36.08 -21.85 -3.11
C ASP A 495 36.07 -20.35 -3.48
N ILE A 496 34.96 -19.66 -3.21
CA ILE A 496 34.81 -18.22 -3.47
C ILE A 496 35.33 -17.41 -2.29
N VAL A 497 36.16 -16.40 -2.53
CA VAL A 497 36.53 -15.38 -1.54
C VAL A 497 35.72 -14.11 -1.83
N LEU A 498 34.83 -13.75 -0.91
CA LEU A 498 33.93 -12.61 -1.09
C LEU A 498 34.62 -11.30 -0.74
N ASN A 499 34.45 -10.31 -1.61
CA ASN A 499 34.81 -8.93 -1.28
C ASN A 499 33.66 -8.19 -0.58
N GLN A 500 33.94 -6.97 -0.14
CA GLN A 500 33.01 -6.13 0.60
C GLN A 500 31.67 -5.91 -0.14
N PHE A 501 31.71 -5.63 -1.45
CA PHE A 501 30.48 -5.36 -2.22
C PHE A 501 29.61 -6.61 -2.38
N GLU A 502 30.22 -7.78 -2.50
CA GLU A 502 29.51 -9.06 -2.55
C GLU A 502 28.85 -9.36 -1.20
N LYS A 503 29.58 -9.17 -0.09
CA LYS A 503 29.03 -9.32 1.28
C LYS A 503 27.87 -8.39 1.55
N GLU A 504 28.02 -7.10 1.22
CA GLU A 504 26.96 -6.10 1.37
C GLU A 504 25.69 -6.47 0.60
N LEU A 505 25.84 -6.91 -0.66
CA LEU A 505 24.70 -7.33 -1.47
C LEU A 505 24.02 -8.57 -0.89
N ILE A 506 24.78 -9.57 -0.43
CA ILE A 506 24.22 -10.76 0.24
C ILE A 506 23.40 -10.37 1.49
N MET A 507 23.90 -9.42 2.29
CA MET A 507 23.19 -8.94 3.47
C MET A 507 21.88 -8.24 3.11
N GLN A 508 21.87 -7.43 2.05
CA GLN A 508 20.64 -6.81 1.55
C GLN A 508 19.63 -7.88 1.09
N LEU A 509 20.07 -8.91 0.36
CA LEU A 509 19.19 -10.00 -0.06
C LEU A 509 18.61 -10.77 1.14
N ALA A 510 19.43 -11.02 2.17
CA ALA A 510 19.00 -11.71 3.39
C ALA A 510 17.93 -10.93 4.18
N ASN A 511 17.88 -9.60 4.05
CA ASN A 511 16.92 -8.75 4.75
C ASN A 511 15.50 -8.77 4.14
N PHE A 512 15.33 -9.28 2.91
CA PHE A 512 14.05 -9.19 2.18
C PHE A 512 12.85 -9.66 3.01
N LYS A 513 12.91 -10.89 3.54
CA LYS A 513 11.80 -11.48 4.30
C LYS A 513 11.48 -10.71 5.59
N THR A 514 12.51 -10.20 6.27
CA THR A 514 12.34 -9.38 7.48
C THR A 514 11.66 -8.06 7.15
N VAL A 515 12.03 -7.42 6.04
CA VAL A 515 11.39 -6.19 5.56
C VAL A 515 9.93 -6.45 5.20
N VAL A 516 9.62 -7.54 4.48
CA VAL A 516 8.23 -7.92 4.15
C VAL A 516 7.42 -8.17 5.41
N ALA A 517 7.94 -8.93 6.38
CA ALA A 517 7.26 -9.19 7.64
C ALA A 517 6.99 -7.89 8.41
N LYS A 518 7.96 -6.97 8.45
CA LYS A 518 7.79 -5.67 9.11
C LYS A 518 6.79 -4.77 8.40
N SER A 519 6.81 -4.78 7.07
CA SER A 519 5.85 -4.07 6.23
C SER A 519 4.42 -4.60 6.41
N ALA A 520 4.24 -5.91 6.55
CA ALA A 520 2.95 -6.53 6.86
C ALA A 520 2.45 -6.18 8.27
N GLU A 521 3.34 -6.16 9.27
CA GLU A 521 2.99 -5.79 10.65
C GLU A 521 2.54 -4.32 10.74
N THR A 522 3.28 -3.43 10.07
CA THR A 522 3.06 -1.98 10.11
C THR A 522 2.10 -1.45 9.04
N LEU A 523 1.71 -2.32 8.10
CA LEU A 523 0.88 -2.00 6.93
C LEU A 523 1.44 -0.83 6.10
N SER A 524 2.77 -0.80 5.93
CA SER A 524 3.49 0.28 5.25
C SER A 524 4.30 -0.24 4.06
N PRO A 525 3.76 -0.10 2.82
CA PRO A 525 4.49 -0.43 1.59
C PRO A 525 5.80 0.34 1.41
N ALA A 526 5.92 1.51 2.05
CA ALA A 526 7.12 2.34 2.01
C ALA A 526 8.37 1.60 2.49
N LEU A 527 8.24 0.64 3.40
CA LEU A 527 9.37 -0.18 3.84
C LEU A 527 9.94 -1.04 2.70
N VAL A 528 9.06 -1.69 1.92
CA VAL A 528 9.47 -2.48 0.75
C VAL A 528 10.05 -1.57 -0.34
N ALA A 529 9.42 -0.41 -0.59
CA ALA A 529 9.88 0.56 -1.58
C ALA A 529 11.27 1.13 -1.27
N ASN A 530 11.54 1.50 -0.01
CA ASN A 530 12.86 2.02 0.34
C ASN A 530 13.92 0.90 0.38
N TYR A 531 13.55 -0.31 0.82
CA TYR A 531 14.43 -1.48 0.77
C TYR A 531 14.90 -1.80 -0.65
N ILE A 532 13.97 -1.86 -1.63
CA ILE A 532 14.33 -2.22 -3.00
C ILE A 532 15.26 -1.17 -3.63
N TYR A 533 15.11 0.11 -3.27
CA TYR A 533 16.03 1.16 -3.70
C TYR A 533 17.44 0.95 -3.14
N ASP A 534 17.57 0.63 -1.86
CA ASP A 534 18.86 0.35 -1.25
C ASP A 534 19.50 -0.93 -1.83
N LEU A 535 18.71 -1.98 -2.07
CA LEU A 535 19.18 -3.18 -2.77
C LEU A 535 19.73 -2.86 -4.16
N VAL A 536 19.02 -2.04 -4.94
CA VAL A 536 19.44 -1.61 -6.28
C VAL A 536 20.72 -0.77 -6.21
N LYS A 537 20.88 0.09 -5.21
CA LYS A 537 22.12 0.84 -4.99
C LYS A 537 23.28 -0.10 -4.70
N SER A 538 23.11 -1.05 -3.78
CA SER A 538 24.14 -2.05 -3.46
C SER A 538 24.51 -2.88 -4.69
N TYR A 539 23.53 -3.30 -5.50
CA TYR A 539 23.79 -4.02 -6.73
C TYR A 539 24.57 -3.18 -7.76
N ASN A 540 24.22 -1.91 -7.94
CA ASN A 540 24.93 -1.05 -8.88
C ASN A 540 26.38 -0.81 -8.44
N SER A 541 26.63 -0.62 -7.14
CA SER A 541 27.99 -0.56 -6.57
C SER A 541 28.75 -1.87 -6.81
N PHE A 542 28.13 -3.02 -6.56
CA PHE A 542 28.70 -4.33 -6.86
C PHE A 542 29.06 -4.47 -8.36
N TYR A 543 28.12 -4.20 -9.26
CA TYR A 543 28.33 -4.33 -10.71
C TYR A 543 29.46 -3.41 -11.22
N GLN A 544 29.57 -2.19 -10.69
CA GLN A 544 30.60 -1.24 -11.11
C GLN A 544 32.00 -1.64 -10.67
N ASN A 545 32.13 -2.21 -9.45
CA ASN A 545 33.42 -2.53 -8.86
C ASN A 545 33.87 -3.98 -9.13
N ASN A 546 33.02 -4.81 -9.74
CA ASN A 546 33.29 -6.23 -9.95
C ASN A 546 33.09 -6.62 -11.42
N PRO A 547 34.16 -6.94 -12.17
CA PRO A 547 34.03 -7.54 -13.49
C PRO A 547 33.24 -8.86 -13.42
N ILE A 548 32.21 -9.02 -14.26
CA ILE A 548 31.42 -10.26 -14.30
C ILE A 548 31.76 -11.08 -15.54
N LEU A 549 31.46 -10.58 -16.74
CA LEU A 549 31.66 -11.35 -17.98
C LEU A 549 33.14 -11.56 -18.33
N ASN A 550 34.00 -10.59 -18.01
CA ASN A 550 35.43 -10.61 -18.29
C ASN A 550 36.24 -11.13 -17.10
N GLN A 551 35.65 -11.99 -16.28
CA GLN A 551 36.32 -12.62 -15.14
C GLN A 551 36.95 -13.94 -15.61
N ASP A 552 38.25 -14.11 -15.33
CA ASP A 552 39.01 -15.29 -15.73
C ASP A 552 38.69 -16.51 -14.87
N ASP A 553 38.37 -16.29 -13.58
CA ASP A 553 37.93 -17.33 -12.67
C ASP A 553 36.43 -17.64 -12.91
N GLU A 554 36.17 -18.78 -13.56
CA GLU A 554 34.81 -19.22 -13.88
C GLU A 554 33.94 -19.47 -12.64
N ASN A 555 34.51 -19.87 -11.50
CA ASN A 555 33.75 -20.01 -10.25
C ASN A 555 33.30 -18.65 -9.74
N VAL A 556 34.18 -17.65 -9.74
CA VAL A 556 33.84 -16.27 -9.34
C VAL A 556 32.82 -15.66 -10.30
N LYS A 557 33.01 -15.86 -11.61
CA LYS A 557 32.06 -15.42 -12.65
C LYS A 557 30.67 -16.03 -12.42
N GLN A 558 30.60 -17.35 -12.25
CA GLN A 558 29.33 -18.05 -12.00
C GLN A 558 28.68 -17.59 -10.69
N PHE A 559 29.46 -17.36 -9.63
CA PHE A 559 28.94 -16.88 -8.35
C PHE A 559 28.30 -15.49 -8.50
N ARG A 560 28.99 -14.58 -9.20
CA ARG A 560 28.48 -13.23 -9.50
C ARG A 560 27.21 -13.26 -10.34
N LEU A 561 27.11 -14.19 -11.29
CA LEU A 561 25.89 -14.40 -12.07
C LEU A 561 24.73 -14.93 -11.22
N ASN A 562 24.99 -15.88 -10.31
CA ASN A 562 23.98 -16.34 -9.34
C ASN A 562 23.52 -15.19 -8.43
N LEU A 563 24.45 -14.37 -7.95
CA LEU A 563 24.14 -13.22 -7.11
C LEU A 563 23.28 -12.18 -7.86
N SER A 564 23.61 -11.93 -9.13
CA SER A 564 22.79 -11.11 -10.03
C SER A 564 21.38 -11.68 -10.23
N ASP A 565 21.24 -12.98 -10.48
CA ASP A 565 19.93 -13.62 -10.67
C ASP A 565 19.03 -13.53 -9.43
N VAL A 566 19.55 -13.86 -8.25
CA VAL A 566 18.81 -13.72 -6.98
C VAL A 566 18.44 -12.25 -6.72
N THR A 567 19.32 -11.32 -7.08
CA THR A 567 19.01 -9.88 -7.01
C THR A 567 17.86 -9.49 -7.93
N ALA A 568 17.86 -9.94 -9.19
CA ALA A 568 16.77 -9.66 -10.11
C ALA A 568 15.44 -10.28 -9.64
N LYS A 569 15.46 -11.52 -9.13
CA LYS A 569 14.29 -12.17 -8.53
C LYS A 569 13.73 -11.34 -7.36
N THR A 570 14.61 -10.87 -6.47
CA THR A 570 14.23 -10.05 -5.30
C THR A 570 13.65 -8.69 -5.71
N ILE A 571 14.25 -8.03 -6.71
CA ILE A 571 13.75 -6.77 -7.27
C ILE A 571 12.36 -6.99 -7.87
N LYS A 572 12.21 -8.00 -8.76
CA LYS A 572 10.93 -8.30 -9.41
C LYS A 572 9.84 -8.58 -8.38
N LYS A 573 10.12 -9.45 -7.41
CA LYS A 573 9.19 -9.79 -6.34
C LYS A 573 8.78 -8.56 -5.53
N SER A 574 9.75 -7.73 -5.13
CA SER A 574 9.48 -6.50 -4.38
C SER A 574 8.62 -5.50 -5.18
N LEU A 575 8.84 -5.37 -6.49
CA LEU A 575 8.00 -4.55 -7.37
C LEU A 575 6.59 -5.12 -7.51
N GLU A 576 6.43 -6.44 -7.63
CA GLU A 576 5.11 -7.11 -7.64
C GLU A 576 4.32 -6.85 -6.35
N LEU A 577 4.99 -6.85 -5.19
CA LEU A 577 4.36 -6.46 -3.91
C LEU A 577 3.84 -5.01 -3.89
N LEU A 578 4.43 -4.14 -4.71
CA LEU A 578 4.01 -2.75 -4.89
C LEU A 578 3.04 -2.59 -6.09
N GLY A 579 2.66 -3.69 -6.76
CA GLY A 579 1.87 -3.68 -7.98
C GLY A 579 2.58 -3.09 -9.19
N ILE A 580 3.90 -3.06 -9.21
CA ILE A 580 4.72 -2.49 -10.28
C ILE A 580 5.20 -3.61 -11.22
N GLY A 581 4.96 -3.43 -12.52
CA GLY A 581 5.47 -4.33 -13.55
C GLY A 581 6.97 -4.13 -13.83
N THR A 582 7.58 -5.10 -14.50
CA THR A 582 8.97 -5.06 -14.94
C THR A 582 9.08 -5.36 -16.42
N VAL A 583 10.08 -4.79 -17.07
CA VAL A 583 10.49 -5.12 -18.44
C VAL A 583 11.91 -5.65 -18.47
N ASN A 584 12.19 -6.60 -19.36
CA ASN A 584 13.52 -7.21 -19.46
C ASN A 584 14.53 -6.32 -20.22
N ARG A 585 14.06 -5.27 -20.91
CA ARG A 585 14.86 -4.29 -21.66
C ARG A 585 14.26 -2.90 -21.47
N MET A 586 15.11 -1.89 -21.26
CA MET A 586 14.77 -0.47 -21.07
C MET A 586 15.79 0.44 -21.72
#